data_AF-A0A931VN63-F1
#
_entry.id   AF-A0A931VN63-F1
#
_cell.length_a   1.000
_cell.length_b   1.000
_cell.length_c   1.000
_cell.angle_alpha   90.00
_cell.angle_beta   90.00
_cell.angle_gamma   90.00
#
_symmetry.space_group_name_H-M   'P 1'
#
loop_
_entity.id
_entity.type
_entity.pdbx_description
1 polymer ?
#
loop_
_entity_poly.entity_id
_entity_poly.type
_entity_poly.pdbx_seq_one_letter_code
_entity_poly.pdbx_strand_id
1 'polypeptide(L)'
;NVGLVDLKATPIERIIPSGIRTSEGDHELDLLVMATGFDAVTGGLTNIDIRGCGGESLKEHWQEGARTHLGIASAGFPNLLYIYGPQSPSGFCNGPTCAEVQGEWVVELIAHMRDAGVTRIEATAEAEQGWRDQVQAIASMTLFPRADSWYMGANIPGKPREMLNWPGGLQMYLMACRSSAEAGYSGFLLDEAPVSSGPRR
;
A
#
# COMPACT_ATOMS: atom_id res chain seq x y z
N ASN A 1 39.06 -1.00 13.16
CA ASN A 1 38.14 -0.19 14.00
C ASN A 1 36.66 -0.53 13.74
N VAL A 2 36.33 -1.65 13.09
CA VAL A 2 34.94 -2.10 12.85
C VAL A 2 34.82 -3.53 13.39
N GLY A 3 33.75 -3.79 14.14
CA GLY A 3 33.40 -5.12 14.62
C GLY A 3 32.00 -5.50 14.13
N LEU A 4 31.83 -6.75 13.71
CA LEU A 4 30.53 -7.32 13.37
C LEU A 4 30.08 -8.20 14.53
N VAL A 5 28.85 -7.99 15.02
CA VAL A 5 28.21 -8.82 16.05
C VAL A 5 27.06 -9.57 15.39
N ASP A 6 27.10 -10.91 15.42
CA ASP A 6 26.03 -11.75 14.88
C ASP A 6 24.91 -11.92 15.90
N LEU A 7 23.86 -11.12 15.76
CA LEU A 7 22.71 -11.12 16.67
C LEU A 7 21.80 -12.35 16.52
N LYS A 8 22.01 -13.21 15.52
CA LYS A 8 21.33 -14.52 15.48
C LYS A 8 21.97 -15.51 16.44
N ALA A 9 23.28 -15.42 16.62
CA ALA A 9 24.01 -16.21 17.61
C ALA A 9 23.98 -15.56 19.01
N THR A 10 24.01 -14.23 19.05
CA THR A 10 24.13 -13.42 20.28
C THR A 10 23.02 -12.37 20.40
N PRO A 11 21.76 -12.78 20.67
CA PRO A 11 20.63 -11.87 20.62
C PRO A 11 20.77 -10.67 21.56
N ILE A 12 20.20 -9.52 21.17
CA ILE A 12 20.04 -8.37 22.05
C ILE A 12 19.04 -8.74 23.14
N GLU A 13 19.45 -8.62 24.41
CA GLU A 13 18.56 -8.80 25.55
C GLU A 13 17.85 -7.48 25.89
N ARG A 14 18.61 -6.38 25.92
CA ARG A 14 18.11 -5.02 26.21
C ARG A 14 19.14 -3.95 25.86
N ILE A 15 18.63 -2.73 25.70
CA ILE A 15 19.45 -1.52 25.72
C ILE A 15 19.73 -1.16 27.20
N ILE A 16 20.97 -0.80 27.50
CA ILE A 16 21.43 -0.35 28.83
C ILE A 16 21.97 1.08 28.74
N PRO A 17 22.11 1.81 29.85
CA PRO A 17 22.55 3.21 29.80
C PRO A 17 23.90 3.45 29.09
N SER A 18 24.82 2.47 29.16
CA SER A 18 26.14 2.54 28.52
C SER A 18 26.20 1.94 27.11
N GLY A 19 25.10 1.35 26.58
CA GLY A 19 25.11 0.68 25.28
C GLY A 19 24.10 -0.45 25.14
N ILE A 20 24.54 -1.62 24.65
CA ILE A 20 23.68 -2.78 24.37
C ILE A 20 24.17 -4.01 25.12
N ARG A 21 23.26 -4.74 25.77
CA ARG A 21 23.52 -6.08 26.29
C ARG A 21 23.07 -7.14 25.30
N THR A 22 23.99 -8.01 24.92
CA THR A 22 23.69 -9.27 24.21
C THR A 22 23.77 -10.45 25.18
N SER A 23 23.40 -11.65 24.72
CA SER A 23 23.55 -12.87 25.50
C SER A 23 25.00 -13.24 25.85
N GLU A 24 25.99 -12.64 25.18
CA GLU A 24 27.43 -12.88 25.44
C GLU A 24 28.10 -11.76 26.27
N GLY A 25 27.46 -10.59 26.39
CA GLY A 25 28.00 -9.50 27.21
C GLY A 25 27.53 -8.12 26.78
N ASP A 26 28.19 -7.11 27.37
CA ASP A 26 27.86 -5.71 27.13
C ASP A 26 28.76 -5.12 26.03
N HIS A 27 28.15 -4.34 25.15
CA HIS A 27 28.81 -3.51 24.16
C HIS A 27 28.60 -2.05 24.53
N GLU A 28 29.65 -1.39 25.01
CA GLU A 28 29.62 0.03 25.36
C GLU A 28 29.63 0.89 24.09
N LEU A 29 28.74 1.89 24.04
CA LEU A 29 28.53 2.76 22.89
C LEU A 29 28.15 4.18 23.36
N ASP A 30 28.74 5.20 22.73
CA ASP A 30 28.31 6.59 22.93
C ASP A 30 27.05 6.94 22.12
N LEU A 31 26.84 6.25 20.99
CA LEU A 31 25.75 6.51 20.04
C LEU A 31 25.17 5.19 19.51
N LEU A 32 23.85 5.13 19.41
CA LEU A 32 23.11 4.04 18.78
C LEU A 32 22.35 4.56 17.55
N VAL A 33 22.68 4.00 16.38
CA VAL A 33 21.99 4.31 15.12
C VAL A 33 20.99 3.22 14.78
N MET A 34 19.72 3.58 14.65
CA MET A 34 18.64 2.64 14.33
C MET A 34 18.44 2.57 12.82
N ALA A 35 19.00 1.53 12.20
CA ALA A 35 18.80 1.22 10.78
C ALA A 35 17.78 0.06 10.59
N THR A 36 16.69 0.08 11.35
CA THR A 36 15.71 -1.03 11.48
C THR A 36 14.61 -1.05 10.42
N GLY A 37 14.67 -0.15 9.42
CA GLY A 37 13.67 -0.07 8.35
C GLY A 37 12.38 0.63 8.78
N PHE A 38 11.26 0.24 8.13
CA PHE A 38 9.98 0.93 8.21
C PHE A 38 8.81 -0.05 8.26
N ASP A 39 7.67 0.38 8.82
CA ASP A 39 6.39 -0.24 8.50
C ASP A 39 5.98 0.18 7.08
N ALA A 40 6.50 -0.59 6.12
CA ALA A 40 6.44 -0.23 4.72
C ALA A 40 5.02 -0.38 4.14
N VAL A 41 4.74 0.46 3.13
CA VAL A 41 3.56 0.43 2.26
C VAL A 41 2.25 0.83 2.95
N THR A 42 1.83 0.13 4.02
CA THR A 42 0.56 0.42 4.72
C THR A 42 0.74 1.31 5.94
N GLY A 43 1.90 1.27 6.62
CA GLY A 43 2.09 1.90 7.94
C GLY A 43 1.84 3.41 7.97
N GLY A 44 2.23 4.12 6.91
CA GLY A 44 1.95 5.55 6.79
C GLY A 44 0.45 5.88 6.74
N LEU A 45 -0.35 5.03 6.09
CA LEU A 45 -1.80 5.19 5.96
C LEU A 45 -2.53 4.75 7.22
N THR A 46 -2.14 3.62 7.82
CA THR A 46 -2.80 3.05 9.01
C THR A 46 -2.48 3.77 10.31
N ASN A 47 -1.49 4.68 10.31
CA ASN A 47 -1.19 5.58 11.43
C ASN A 47 -2.06 6.85 11.43
N ILE A 48 -2.80 7.11 10.36
CA ILE A 48 -3.77 8.20 10.28
C ILE A 48 -5.16 7.62 10.61
N ASP A 49 -5.99 8.33 11.38
CA ASP A 49 -7.39 7.94 11.65
C ASP A 49 -8.27 8.23 10.41
N ILE A 50 -8.01 7.51 9.33
CA ILE A 50 -8.80 7.56 8.09
C ILE A 50 -10.04 6.69 8.29
N ARG A 51 -11.23 7.27 8.08
CA ARG A 51 -12.50 6.57 8.24
C ARG A 51 -13.34 6.65 6.98
N GLY A 52 -13.90 5.51 6.60
CA GLY A 52 -14.79 5.33 5.46
C GLY A 52 -16.26 5.48 5.81
N CYS A 53 -17.11 5.00 4.91
CA CYS A 53 -18.55 4.88 5.13
C CYS A 53 -18.83 3.97 6.34
N GLY A 54 -19.84 4.32 7.15
CA GLY A 54 -20.17 3.55 8.35
C GLY A 54 -19.20 3.71 9.52
N GLY A 55 -18.13 4.51 9.37
CA GLY A 55 -17.20 4.85 10.46
C GLY A 55 -16.08 3.84 10.70
N GLU A 56 -15.99 2.79 9.87
CA GLU A 56 -14.87 1.84 9.84
C GLU A 56 -13.58 2.57 9.45
N SER A 57 -12.52 2.34 10.21
CA SER A 57 -11.20 2.90 9.91
C SER A 57 -10.47 2.07 8.85
N LEU A 58 -9.59 2.71 8.08
CA LEU A 58 -8.76 2.02 7.08
C LEU A 58 -7.87 0.95 7.72
N LYS A 59 -7.45 1.19 8.97
CA LYS A 59 -6.69 0.21 9.77
C LYS A 59 -7.51 -1.04 10.09
N GLU A 60 -8.79 -0.88 10.47
CA GLU A 60 -9.71 -2.01 10.66
C GLU A 60 -9.97 -2.72 9.34
N HIS A 61 -10.21 -1.97 8.26
CA HIS A 61 -10.43 -2.52 6.92
C HIS A 61 -9.23 -3.35 6.41
N TRP A 62 -8.01 -3.05 6.83
CA TRP A 62 -6.80 -3.78 6.43
C TRP A 62 -6.24 -4.73 7.50
N GLN A 63 -7.00 -5.03 8.56
CA GLN A 63 -6.50 -5.85 9.67
C GLN A 63 -6.08 -7.28 9.25
N GLU A 64 -6.73 -7.83 8.22
CA GLU A 64 -6.43 -9.17 7.65
C GLU A 64 -5.54 -9.11 6.41
N GLY A 65 -5.09 -7.92 6.02
CA GLY A 65 -4.29 -7.67 4.83
C GLY A 65 -4.74 -6.41 4.09
N ALA A 66 -3.83 -5.82 3.33
CA ALA A 66 -4.13 -4.72 2.43
C ALA A 66 -5.11 -5.19 1.35
N ARG A 67 -6.14 -4.38 1.13
CA ARG A 67 -7.13 -4.61 0.11
C ARG A 67 -7.36 -3.32 -0.66
N THR A 68 -7.03 -3.35 -1.94
CA THR A 68 -7.18 -2.21 -2.85
C THR A 68 -7.62 -2.70 -4.22
N HIS A 69 -8.23 -1.82 -5.02
CA HIS A 69 -8.37 -2.00 -6.45
C HIS A 69 -7.30 -1.16 -7.18
N LEU A 70 -6.54 -1.79 -8.07
CA LEU A 70 -5.43 -1.19 -8.85
C LEU A 70 -4.35 -0.52 -7.98
N GLY A 71 -4.30 -0.79 -6.67
CA GLY A 71 -3.47 -0.03 -5.73
C GLY A 71 -3.77 1.46 -5.65
N ILE A 72 -4.99 1.87 -6.03
CA ILE A 72 -5.43 3.26 -6.12
C ILE A 72 -6.56 3.58 -5.14
N ALA A 73 -7.49 2.65 -4.89
CA ALA A 73 -8.61 2.91 -3.97
C ALA A 73 -9.02 1.64 -3.21
N SER A 74 -9.85 1.82 -2.18
CA SER A 74 -10.47 0.72 -1.43
C SER A 74 -11.98 0.89 -1.38
N ALA A 75 -12.71 -0.22 -1.35
CA ALA A 75 -14.14 -0.27 -1.08
C ALA A 75 -14.42 0.22 0.34
N GLY A 76 -15.52 0.95 0.54
CA GLY A 76 -15.86 1.62 1.79
C GLY A 76 -15.27 3.03 1.94
N PHE A 77 -14.34 3.45 1.09
CA PHE A 77 -13.59 4.71 1.21
C PHE A 77 -13.76 5.59 -0.05
N PRO A 78 -14.96 6.16 -0.29
CA PRO A 78 -15.22 6.93 -1.49
C PRO A 78 -14.34 8.19 -1.57
N ASN A 79 -13.90 8.53 -2.78
CA ASN A 79 -13.03 9.67 -3.10
C ASN A 79 -11.66 9.67 -2.39
N LEU A 80 -11.30 8.59 -1.68
CA LEU A 80 -9.94 8.38 -1.18
C LEU A 80 -9.13 7.64 -2.23
N LEU A 81 -8.12 8.33 -2.79
CA LEU A 81 -7.23 7.80 -3.80
C LEU A 81 -5.79 7.80 -3.28
N TYR A 82 -5.08 6.70 -3.51
CA TYR A 82 -3.69 6.51 -3.13
C TYR A 82 -2.79 6.69 -4.35
N ILE A 83 -1.62 7.29 -4.13
CA ILE A 83 -0.50 7.27 -5.07
C ILE A 83 0.66 6.57 -4.39
N TYR A 84 1.39 5.75 -5.14
CA TYR A 84 2.47 4.91 -4.64
C TYR A 84 2.01 4.03 -3.46
N GLY A 85 0.76 3.56 -3.54
CA GLY A 85 0.05 2.86 -2.47
C GLY A 85 0.26 1.35 -2.46
N PRO A 86 -0.39 0.64 -1.52
CA PRO A 86 -0.37 -0.82 -1.47
C PRO A 86 -0.87 -1.44 -2.77
N GLN A 87 -0.29 -2.58 -3.16
CA GLN A 87 -0.68 -3.38 -4.34
C GLN A 87 -0.61 -2.64 -5.69
N SER A 88 -0.01 -1.45 -5.74
CA SER A 88 0.54 -0.85 -6.96
C SER A 88 2.01 -1.27 -7.12
N PRO A 89 2.70 -0.97 -8.25
CA PRO A 89 4.09 -1.39 -8.46
C PRO A 89 5.03 -0.91 -7.35
N SER A 90 4.83 0.32 -6.85
CA SER A 90 5.52 0.90 -5.69
C SER A 90 7.00 0.48 -5.58
N GLY A 91 7.33 -0.35 -4.59
CA GLY A 91 8.69 -0.80 -4.29
C GLY A 91 9.38 -1.65 -5.38
N PHE A 92 8.66 -2.03 -6.44
CA PHE A 92 9.18 -2.76 -7.60
C PHE A 92 9.35 -1.87 -8.84
N CYS A 93 9.31 -0.56 -8.65
CA CYS A 93 9.46 0.42 -9.71
C CYS A 93 10.35 1.58 -9.27
N ASN A 94 10.90 2.31 -10.24
CA ASN A 94 11.51 3.60 -9.95
C ASN A 94 10.44 4.54 -9.39
N GLY A 95 10.62 5.00 -8.15
CA GLY A 95 9.63 5.74 -7.39
C GLY A 95 8.97 6.87 -8.17
N PRO A 96 9.74 7.86 -8.67
CA PRO A 96 9.21 8.96 -9.47
C PRO A 96 8.43 8.50 -10.70
N THR A 97 8.97 7.57 -11.49
CA THR A 97 8.33 7.09 -12.72
C THR A 97 6.97 6.44 -12.44
N CYS A 98 6.87 5.64 -11.38
CA CYS A 98 5.58 5.03 -11.03
C CYS A 98 4.58 6.02 -10.42
N ALA A 99 5.05 6.98 -9.63
CA ALA A 99 4.20 8.03 -9.11
C ALA A 99 3.64 8.92 -10.24
N GLU A 100 4.45 9.24 -11.25
CA GLU A 100 4.02 10.03 -12.42
C GLU A 100 2.88 9.35 -13.18
N VAL A 101 3.07 8.10 -13.63
CA VAL A 101 2.05 7.41 -14.45
C VAL A 101 0.77 7.10 -13.67
N GLN A 102 0.87 6.81 -12.36
CA GLN A 102 -0.32 6.64 -11.53
C GLN A 102 -1.02 7.98 -11.27
N GLY A 103 -0.24 9.04 -11.09
CA GLY A 103 -0.75 10.41 -10.96
C GLY A 103 -1.48 10.88 -12.22
N GLU A 104 -0.94 10.61 -13.41
CA GLU A 104 -1.59 10.90 -14.70
C GLU A 104 -2.95 10.21 -14.77
N TRP A 105 -3.02 8.91 -14.47
CA TRP A 105 -4.28 8.15 -14.47
C TRP A 105 -5.31 8.74 -13.48
N VAL A 106 -4.87 9.11 -12.27
CA VAL A 106 -5.76 9.71 -11.26
C VAL A 106 -6.24 11.10 -11.70
N VAL A 107 -5.39 11.91 -12.33
CA VAL A 107 -5.77 13.21 -12.87
C VAL A 107 -6.79 13.06 -14.01
N GLU A 108 -6.58 12.11 -14.91
CA GLU A 108 -7.52 11.78 -15.99
C GLU A 108 -8.87 11.32 -15.44
N LEU A 109 -8.86 10.48 -14.40
CA LEU A 109 -10.07 10.05 -13.69
C LEU A 109 -10.82 11.25 -13.09
N ILE A 110 -10.14 12.12 -12.35
CA ILE A 110 -10.77 13.28 -11.71
C ILE A 110 -11.31 14.25 -12.77
N ALA A 111 -10.60 14.45 -13.88
CA ALA A 111 -11.08 15.25 -15.00
C ALA A 111 -12.35 14.65 -15.63
N HIS A 112 -12.36 13.33 -15.87
CA HIS A 112 -13.53 12.63 -16.35
C HIS A 112 -14.73 12.79 -15.41
N MET A 113 -14.53 12.59 -14.10
CA MET A 113 -15.59 12.76 -13.10
C MET A 113 -16.18 14.18 -13.14
N ARG A 114 -15.30 15.20 -13.18
CA ARG A 114 -15.73 16.60 -13.27
C ARG A 114 -16.54 16.87 -14.53
N ASP A 115 -16.09 16.40 -15.67
CA ASP A 115 -16.73 16.67 -16.97
C ASP A 115 -18.06 15.90 -17.12
N ALA A 116 -18.16 14.72 -16.50
CA ALA A 116 -19.37 13.91 -16.43
C ALA A 116 -20.33 14.32 -15.28
N GLY A 117 -19.92 15.22 -14.39
CA GLY A 117 -20.70 15.64 -13.22
C GLY A 117 -20.80 14.58 -12.10
N VAL A 118 -19.91 13.58 -12.11
CA VAL A 118 -19.75 12.55 -11.08
C VAL A 118 -19.08 13.18 -9.86
N THR A 119 -19.63 12.97 -8.67
CA THR A 119 -19.13 13.52 -7.39
C THR A 119 -18.59 12.46 -6.45
N ARG A 120 -18.82 11.19 -6.75
CA ARG A 120 -18.42 10.06 -5.92
C ARG A 120 -17.82 8.94 -6.78
N ILE A 121 -16.63 8.52 -6.41
CA ILE A 121 -16.01 7.29 -6.90
C ILE A 121 -15.62 6.39 -5.74
N GLU A 122 -15.78 5.07 -5.91
CA GLU A 122 -15.39 4.07 -4.93
C GLU A 122 -15.04 2.76 -5.63
N ALA A 123 -14.03 2.02 -5.17
CA ALA A 123 -13.80 0.67 -5.67
C ALA A 123 -14.92 -0.28 -5.24
N THR A 124 -15.32 -1.24 -6.07
CA THR A 124 -16.22 -2.30 -5.61
C THR A 124 -15.46 -3.31 -4.75
N ALA A 125 -16.17 -3.97 -3.82
CA ALA A 125 -15.57 -5.01 -2.99
C ALA A 125 -15.05 -6.19 -3.83
N GLU A 126 -15.74 -6.52 -4.92
CA GLU A 126 -15.34 -7.57 -5.86
C GLU A 126 -14.06 -7.20 -6.61
N ALA A 127 -13.93 -5.95 -7.03
CA ALA A 127 -12.76 -5.47 -7.77
C ALA A 127 -11.52 -5.35 -6.87
N GLU A 128 -11.73 -4.96 -5.62
CA GLU A 128 -10.71 -4.97 -4.57
C GLU A 128 -10.21 -6.40 -4.28
N GLN A 129 -11.14 -7.34 -4.04
CA GLN A 129 -10.80 -8.73 -3.77
C GLN A 129 -10.11 -9.38 -4.98
N GLY A 130 -10.64 -9.19 -6.19
CA GLY A 130 -10.08 -9.74 -7.42
C GLY A 130 -8.66 -9.21 -7.70
N TRP A 131 -8.41 -7.92 -7.43
CA TRP A 131 -7.07 -7.35 -7.55
C TRP A 131 -6.09 -7.95 -6.53
N ARG A 132 -6.51 -8.07 -5.26
CA ARG A 132 -5.71 -8.74 -4.23
C ARG A 132 -5.35 -10.17 -4.64
N ASP A 133 -6.33 -10.95 -5.09
CA ASP A 133 -6.12 -12.34 -5.49
C ASP A 133 -5.14 -12.43 -6.66
N GLN A 134 -5.24 -11.52 -7.64
CA GLN A 134 -4.30 -11.44 -8.74
C GLN A 134 -2.88 -11.11 -8.27
N VAL A 135 -2.70 -10.14 -7.37
CA VAL A 135 -1.40 -9.78 -6.78
C VAL A 135 -0.77 -11.00 -6.10
N GLN A 136 -1.54 -11.72 -5.27
CA GLN A 136 -1.03 -12.90 -4.56
C GLN A 136 -0.75 -14.07 -5.52
N ALA A 137 -1.59 -14.27 -6.53
CA ALA A 137 -1.38 -15.31 -7.53
C ALA A 137 -0.08 -15.08 -8.32
N ILE A 138 0.17 -13.85 -8.79
CA ILE A 138 1.43 -13.51 -9.47
C ILE A 138 2.60 -13.68 -8.50
N ALA A 139 2.48 -13.21 -7.26
CA ALA A 139 3.53 -13.36 -6.25
C ALA A 139 3.89 -14.85 -6.01
N SER A 140 2.91 -15.75 -5.97
CA SER A 140 3.13 -17.18 -5.75
C SER A 140 3.97 -17.88 -6.83
N MET A 141 4.03 -17.29 -8.03
CA MET A 141 4.88 -17.77 -9.13
C MET A 141 6.34 -17.30 -9.02
N THR A 142 6.68 -16.51 -8.00
CA THR A 142 8.00 -15.93 -7.80
C THR A 142 8.70 -16.52 -6.57
N LEU A 143 9.93 -16.07 -6.30
CA LEU A 143 10.65 -16.39 -5.07
C LEU A 143 10.32 -15.44 -3.91
N PHE A 144 9.60 -14.33 -4.14
CA PHE A 144 9.30 -13.35 -3.09
C PHE A 144 8.65 -13.98 -1.85
N PRO A 145 7.66 -14.89 -1.97
CA PRO A 145 7.04 -15.49 -0.80
C PRO A 145 7.97 -16.38 0.03
N ARG A 146 9.17 -16.74 -0.46
CA ARG A 146 10.15 -17.55 0.28
C ARG A 146 11.05 -16.73 1.21
N ALA A 147 11.03 -15.41 1.10
CA ALA A 147 11.86 -14.53 1.91
C ALA A 147 11.02 -13.69 2.87
N ASP A 148 11.46 -13.60 4.12
CA ASP A 148 10.89 -12.65 5.07
C ASP A 148 11.51 -11.27 4.82
N SER A 149 10.70 -10.41 4.20
CA SER A 149 11.08 -9.05 3.82
C SER A 149 9.89 -8.11 4.00
N TRP A 150 10.17 -6.81 3.91
CA TRP A 150 9.14 -5.78 3.96
C TRP A 150 8.18 -5.83 2.77
N TYR A 151 8.58 -6.42 1.63
CA TYR A 151 7.67 -6.68 0.51
C TYR A 151 6.52 -7.62 0.89
N MET A 152 6.79 -8.54 1.83
CA MET A 152 5.84 -9.53 2.33
C MET A 152 5.18 -9.12 3.66
N GLY A 153 5.43 -7.90 4.16
CA GLY A 153 4.98 -7.45 5.48
C GLY A 153 5.64 -8.17 6.68
N ALA A 154 6.60 -9.06 6.45
CA ALA A 154 7.17 -9.94 7.47
C ALA A 154 8.12 -9.23 8.45
N ASN A 155 8.44 -7.96 8.22
CA ASN A 155 9.35 -7.17 9.05
C ASN A 155 8.67 -6.50 10.26
N ILE A 156 7.34 -6.53 10.35
CA ILE A 156 6.56 -5.94 11.44
C ILE A 156 5.84 -7.07 12.20
N PRO A 157 6.16 -7.30 13.50
CA PRO A 157 5.46 -8.30 14.30
C PRO A 157 3.94 -8.09 14.31
N GLY A 158 3.19 -9.16 14.06
CA GLY A 158 1.73 -9.14 14.06
C GLY A 158 1.08 -8.63 12.77
N LYS A 159 1.86 -8.10 11.81
CA LYS A 159 1.34 -7.70 10.49
C LYS A 159 1.03 -8.93 9.63
N PRO A 160 -0.08 -8.94 8.89
CA PRO A 160 -0.37 -10.01 7.92
C PRO A 160 0.76 -10.18 6.92
N ARG A 161 1.15 -11.43 6.67
CA ARG A 161 2.23 -11.77 5.75
C ARG A 161 1.67 -12.04 4.35
N GLU A 162 1.80 -11.08 3.44
CA GLU A 162 1.29 -11.15 2.07
C GLU A 162 2.08 -10.22 1.14
N MET A 163 1.97 -10.41 -0.17
CA MET A 163 2.60 -9.50 -1.12
C MET A 163 1.93 -8.12 -1.08
N LEU A 164 2.70 -7.08 -0.74
CA LEU A 164 2.20 -5.70 -0.61
C LEU A 164 2.38 -4.82 -1.85
N ASN A 165 3.07 -5.30 -2.90
CA ASN A 165 3.34 -4.56 -4.13
C ASN A 165 2.91 -5.40 -5.34
N TRP A 166 2.54 -4.77 -6.45
CA TRP A 166 2.22 -5.48 -7.71
C TRP A 166 3.49 -6.11 -8.32
N PRO A 167 3.61 -7.45 -8.37
CA PRO A 167 4.84 -8.11 -8.84
C PRO A 167 4.85 -8.36 -10.36
N GLY A 168 3.79 -7.98 -11.09
CA GLY A 168 3.67 -8.19 -12.54
C GLY A 168 4.47 -7.21 -13.40
N GLY A 169 5.22 -6.29 -12.79
CA GLY A 169 5.95 -5.25 -13.50
C GLY A 169 5.06 -4.13 -14.05
N LEU A 170 5.70 -3.01 -14.42
CA LEU A 170 5.01 -1.76 -14.73
C LEU A 170 4.08 -1.87 -15.94
N GLN A 171 4.49 -2.56 -17.01
CA GLN A 171 3.69 -2.64 -18.23
C GLN A 171 2.35 -3.35 -18.00
N MET A 172 2.34 -4.49 -17.30
CA MET A 172 1.08 -5.18 -16.98
C MET A 172 0.19 -4.35 -16.05
N TYR A 173 0.77 -3.59 -15.12
CA TYR A 173 0.03 -2.67 -14.27
C TYR A 173 -0.66 -1.56 -15.07
N LEU A 174 0.07 -0.91 -15.98
CA LEU A 174 -0.47 0.16 -16.82
C LEU A 174 -1.55 -0.35 -17.77
N MET A 175 -1.41 -1.58 -18.28
CA MET A 175 -2.46 -2.23 -19.06
C MET A 175 -3.74 -2.41 -18.24
N ALA A 176 -3.65 -2.87 -16.99
CA ALA A 176 -4.81 -3.00 -16.12
C ALA A 176 -5.50 -1.64 -15.85
N CYS A 177 -4.71 -0.60 -15.58
CA CYS A 177 -5.23 0.76 -15.37
C CYS A 177 -5.91 1.31 -16.63
N ARG A 178 -5.27 1.14 -17.80
CA ARG A 178 -5.83 1.56 -19.08
C ARG A 178 -7.11 0.81 -19.42
N SER A 179 -7.12 -0.52 -19.27
CA SER A 179 -8.32 -1.33 -19.52
C SER A 179 -9.48 -0.94 -18.61
N SER A 180 -9.22 -0.59 -17.35
CA SER A 180 -10.25 -0.04 -16.46
C SER A 180 -10.80 1.28 -17.03
N ALA A 181 -9.94 2.25 -17.35
CA ALA A 181 -10.36 3.55 -17.87
C ALA A 181 -11.12 3.46 -19.21
N GLU A 182 -10.63 2.65 -20.16
CA GLU A 182 -11.28 2.42 -21.47
C GLU A 182 -12.65 1.75 -21.33
N ALA A 183 -12.85 0.96 -20.27
CA ALA A 183 -14.12 0.33 -19.92
C ALA A 183 -15.00 1.21 -19.00
N GLY A 184 -14.78 2.53 -18.98
CA GLY A 184 -15.56 3.47 -18.16
C GLY A 184 -15.23 3.37 -16.66
N TYR A 185 -13.95 3.18 -16.33
CA TYR A 185 -13.45 2.94 -14.98
C TYR A 185 -14.04 1.68 -14.34
N SER A 186 -14.01 0.57 -15.08
CA SER A 186 -14.50 -0.72 -14.58
C SER A 186 -13.81 -1.12 -13.28
N GLY A 187 -14.59 -1.61 -12.31
CA GLY A 187 -14.12 -1.90 -10.95
C GLY A 187 -14.35 -0.75 -9.96
N PHE A 188 -14.83 0.40 -10.46
CA PHE A 188 -15.30 1.51 -9.65
C PHE A 188 -16.81 1.73 -9.81
N LEU A 189 -17.44 2.18 -8.73
CA LEU A 189 -18.78 2.78 -8.73
C LEU A 189 -18.62 4.28 -8.87
N LEU A 190 -19.17 4.83 -9.95
CA LEU A 190 -19.30 6.28 -10.16
C LEU A 190 -20.76 6.63 -9.94
N ASP A 191 -21.05 7.65 -9.14
CA ASP A 191 -22.44 8.15 -9.01
C ASP A 191 -22.90 8.80 -10.31
N GLU A 192 -24.22 8.73 -10.59
CA GLU A 192 -24.79 9.57 -11.63
C GLU A 192 -24.88 11.01 -11.11
N ALA A 193 -24.58 11.98 -11.97
CA ALA A 193 -24.72 13.40 -11.63
C ALA A 193 -26.14 13.66 -11.08
N PRO A 194 -26.29 14.40 -9.96
CA PRO A 194 -27.61 14.87 -9.57
C PRO A 194 -28.18 15.69 -10.74
N VAL A 195 -29.35 15.28 -11.25
CA VAL A 195 -30.08 16.04 -12.27
C VAL A 195 -30.31 17.44 -11.72
N SER A 196 -29.53 18.39 -12.23
CA SER A 196 -29.57 19.80 -11.83
C SER A 196 -30.90 20.42 -12.25
N SER A 197 -31.94 20.28 -11.43
CA SER A 197 -33.18 21.05 -11.54
C SER A 197 -33.00 22.47 -10.98
N GLY A 198 -32.16 23.27 -11.63
CA GLY A 198 -32.08 24.69 -11.30
C GLY A 198 -30.87 25.42 -11.88
N PRO A 199 -31.02 26.71 -12.25
CA PRO A 199 -29.90 27.49 -12.77
C PRO A 199 -28.88 27.76 -11.66
N ARG A 200 -27.62 27.38 -11.91
CA ARG A 200 -26.49 27.77 -11.06
C ARG A 200 -26.30 29.28 -11.17
N ARG A 201 -26.28 29.96 -10.01
CA ARG A 201 -25.95 31.40 -9.88
C ARG A 201 -24.45 31.63 -9.92
#